data_AF-A0A1D8CVD5-F1
#
_entry.id   AF-A0A1D8CVD5-F1
#
_cell.length_a   1.000
_cell.length_b   1.000
_cell.length_c   1.000
_cell.angle_alpha   90.00
_cell.angle_beta   90.00
_cell.angle_gamma   90.00
#
_symmetry.space_group_name_H-M   'P 1'
#
loop_
_entity.id
_entity.type
_entity.pdbx_description
1 polymer ?
#
loop_
_entity_poly.entity_id
_entity_poly.type
_entity_poly.pdbx_seq_one_letter_code
_entity_poly.pdbx_strand_id
1 'polypeptide(L)' 'MTHNDHSTESAPKTVVCPMCGEQFTCGMSTSCWCATRVVPDSVRRYLAERYETCVCSTCLDRLIAEAKGE' A
#
# COMPACT_ATOMS: atom_id res chain seq x y z
N MET A 1 -7.54 -23.54 -29.26
CA MET A 1 -6.25 -22.90 -29.00
C MET A 1 -6.50 -21.40 -28.91
N THR A 2 -7.20 -20.97 -27.86
CA THR A 2 -6.68 -20.55 -26.54
C THR A 2 -6.05 -19.17 -26.61
N HIS A 3 -6.81 -18.13 -26.27
CA HIS A 3 -6.24 -16.95 -25.60
C HIS A 3 -7.25 -16.46 -24.55
N ASN A 4 -7.11 -17.03 -23.36
CA ASN A 4 -7.44 -16.37 -22.11
C ASN A 4 -6.70 -15.03 -22.11
N ASP A 5 -7.41 -13.92 -22.21
CA ASP A 5 -6.86 -12.63 -21.83
C ASP A 5 -7.83 -11.98 -20.84
N HIS A 6 -7.75 -12.45 -19.60
CA HIS A 6 -8.28 -11.71 -18.47
C HIS A 6 -7.22 -10.66 -18.10
N SER A 7 -7.03 -9.65 -18.96
CA SER A 7 -6.28 -8.44 -18.60
C SER A 7 -7.10 -7.61 -17.61
N THR A 8 -7.32 -8.16 -16.42
CA THR A 8 -7.59 -7.38 -15.21
C THR A 8 -6.31 -7.35 -14.36
N GLU A 9 -5.18 -7.08 -15.01
CA GLU A 9 -3.98 -6.69 -14.30
C GLU A 9 -4.13 -5.20 -13.98
N SER A 10 -4.45 -4.91 -12.72
CA SER A 10 -4.35 -3.57 -12.14
C SER A 10 -2.93 -3.07 -12.35
N ALA A 11 -2.68 -2.39 -13.47
CA ALA A 11 -1.37 -1.86 -13.78
C ALA A 11 -0.89 -0.97 -12.63
N PRO A 12 0.41 -1.03 -12.28
CA PRO A 12 0.96 -0.19 -11.23
C PRO A 12 0.69 1.27 -11.56
N LYS A 13 -0.03 1.96 -10.67
CA LYS A 13 -0.41 3.37 -10.85
C LYS A 13 0.42 4.25 -9.95
N THR A 14 0.93 5.34 -10.52
CA THR A 14 1.54 6.41 -9.73
C THR A 14 0.45 7.17 -8.97
N VAL A 15 0.59 7.24 -7.66
CA VAL A 15 -0.32 7.92 -6.74
C VAL A 15 0.49 8.80 -5.78
N VAL A 16 -0.14 9.82 -5.22
CA VAL A 16 0.49 10.73 -4.26
C VAL A 16 0.16 10.26 -2.84
N CYS A 17 1.18 10.13 -2.00
CA CYS A 17 1.00 9.73 -0.61
C CYS A 17 0.25 10.83 0.17
N PRO A 18 -0.91 10.54 0.80
CA PRO A 18 -1.65 11.53 1.57
C PRO A 18 -0.97 11.92 2.89
N MET A 19 0.06 11.18 3.33
CA MET A 19 0.82 11.48 4.55
C MET A 19 1.94 12.49 4.31
N CYS A 20 2.73 12.31 3.24
CA CYS A 20 3.93 13.11 2.98
C CYS A 20 3.88 13.93 1.68
N GLY A 21 2.91 13.67 0.78
CA GLY A 21 2.82 14.32 -0.52
C GLY A 21 3.75 13.74 -1.59
N GLU A 22 4.49 12.66 -1.29
CA GLU A 22 5.43 12.06 -2.25
C GLU A 22 4.73 11.16 -3.27
N GLN A 23 5.18 11.22 -4.52
CA GLN A 23 4.69 10.34 -5.58
C GLN A 23 5.32 8.96 -5.44
N PHE A 24 4.47 7.93 -5.42
CA PHE A 24 4.91 6.53 -5.34
C PHE A 24 4.08 5.64 -6.26
N THR A 25 4.63 4.48 -6.58
CA THR A 25 3.95 3.49 -7.42
C THR A 25 3.14 2.53 -6.56
N CYS A 26 1.82 2.52 -6.73
CA CYS A 26 0.94 1.56 -6.11
C CYS A 26 0.58 0.45 -7.12
N GLY A 27 0.97 -0.78 -6.82
CA GLY A 27 0.61 -1.96 -7.63
C GLY A 27 -0.86 -2.35 -7.53
N MET A 28 -1.62 -1.79 -6.57
CA MET A 28 -3.03 -2.10 -6.26
C MET A 28 -3.38 -3.60 -6.31
N SER A 29 -2.39 -4.43 -5.97
CA SER A 29 -2.40 -5.87 -6.15
C SER A 29 -1.69 -6.50 -4.97
N THR A 30 -1.93 -7.79 -4.75
CA THR A 30 -1.20 -8.58 -3.73
C THR A 30 0.30 -8.71 -4.02
N SER A 31 0.73 -8.36 -5.23
CA SER A 31 2.14 -8.22 -5.63
C SER A 31 2.76 -6.86 -5.25
N CYS A 32 1.96 -5.91 -4.75
CA CYS A 32 2.49 -4.61 -4.31
C CYS A 32 3.41 -4.80 -3.10
N TRP A 33 4.47 -4.00 -3.02
CA TRP A 33 5.45 -4.09 -1.93
C TRP A 33 4.79 -4.10 -0.53
N CYS A 34 3.72 -3.30 -0.34
CA CYS A 34 3.02 -3.18 0.94
C CYS A 34 2.31 -4.48 1.34
N ALA A 35 1.87 -5.30 0.38
CA ALA A 35 1.24 -6.59 0.65
C ALA A 35 2.24 -7.64 1.16
N THR A 36 3.54 -7.45 0.90
CA THR A 36 4.60 -8.30 1.44
C THR A 36 5.03 -7.91 2.87
N ARG A 37 4.57 -6.75 3.36
CA ARG A 37 4.90 -6.25 4.69
C ARG A 37 3.91 -6.76 5.74
N VAL A 38 4.45 -7.12 6.91
CA VAL A 38 3.63 -7.39 8.09
C VAL A 38 3.25 -6.05 8.72
N VAL A 39 2.05 -5.56 8.40
CA VAL A 39 1.48 -4.34 8.97
C VAL A 39 0.65 -4.70 10.22
N PRO A 40 0.99 -4.17 11.41
CA PRO A 40 0.21 -4.40 12.63
C PRO A 40 -1.24 -3.95 12.49
N ASP A 41 -2.15 -4.58 13.23
CA ASP A 41 -3.58 -4.25 13.18
C ASP A 41 -3.85 -2.80 13.58
N SER A 42 -3.15 -2.28 14.61
CA SER A 42 -3.22 -0.87 15.02
C SER A 42 -2.92 0.10 13.88
N VAL A 43 -1.89 -0.21 13.07
CA VAL A 43 -1.50 0.61 11.91
C VAL A 43 -2.53 0.47 10.78
N ARG A 44 -3.02 -0.74 10.51
CA ARG A 44 -4.07 -0.97 9.50
C ARG A 44 -5.34 -0.22 9.84
N ARG A 45 -5.75 -0.24 11.11
CA ARG A 45 -6.94 0.44 11.61
C ARG A 45 -6.75 1.96 11.54
N TYR A 46 -5.60 2.47 11.98
CA TYR A 46 -5.23 3.88 11.82
C TYR A 46 -5.29 4.35 10.36
N LEU A 47 -4.73 3.55 9.44
CA LEU A 47 -4.80 3.84 8.02
C LEU A 47 -6.24 3.83 7.51
N ALA A 48 -7.03 2.80 7.82
CA ALA A 48 -8.42 2.70 7.38
C ALA A 48 -9.33 3.80 7.94
N GLU A 49 -9.07 4.29 9.15
CA GLU A 49 -9.84 5.37 9.78
C GLU A 49 -9.47 6.76 9.23
N ARG A 50 -8.22 6.95 8.75
CA ARG A 50 -7.70 8.28 8.37
C ARG A 50 -7.46 8.45 6.87
N TYR A 51 -7.22 7.37 6.15
CA TYR A 51 -6.80 7.38 4.76
C TYR A 51 -7.56 6.32 3.95
N GLU A 52 -8.25 6.73 2.90
CA GLU A 52 -8.92 5.82 1.98
C GLU A 52 -7.99 5.32 0.86
N THR A 53 -6.75 5.82 0.82
CA THR A 53 -5.78 5.55 -0.24
C THR A 53 -4.48 4.96 0.32
N CYS A 54 -3.72 4.29 -0.55
CA CYS A 54 -2.43 3.73 -0.19
C CYS A 54 -1.43 4.83 0.23
N VAL A 55 -0.50 4.47 1.12
CA VAL A 55 0.63 5.31 1.53
C VAL A 55 1.94 4.77 0.96
N CYS A 56 2.94 5.65 0.81
CA CYS A 56 4.26 5.24 0.32
C CYS A 56 4.99 4.34 1.34
N SER A 57 6.07 3.70 0.88
CA SER A 57 6.84 2.78 1.71
C SER A 57 7.43 3.41 2.94
N THR A 58 8.03 4.59 2.80
CA THR A 58 8.61 5.36 3.90
C THR A 58 7.59 5.64 5.01
N CYS A 59 6.39 6.08 4.62
CA CYS A 59 5.30 6.37 5.56
C CYS A 59 4.79 5.11 6.25
N LEU A 60 4.61 4.01 5.50
CA LEU A 60 4.15 2.75 6.07
C LEU A 60 5.19 2.15 7.03
N ASP A 61 6.47 2.09 6.62
CA ASP A 61 7.56 1.58 7.47
C ASP A 61 7.71 2.38 8.75
N ARG A 62 7.54 3.72 8.70
CA ARG A 62 7.53 4.56 9.89
C ARG A 62 6.40 4.18 10.85
N LEU A 63 5.17 4.05 10.35
CA LEU A 63 4.03 3.64 11.19
C LEU A 63 4.22 2.24 11.79
N ILE A 64 4.77 1.30 11.01
CA ILE A 64 5.09 -0.05 11.51
C ILE A 64 6.16 0.01 12.60
N ALA A 65 7.19 0.85 12.43
CA ALA A 65 8.23 1.03 13.43
C ALA A 65 7.69 1.67 14.72
N GLU A 66 6.84 2.69 14.61
CA GLU A 66 6.19 3.33 15.75
C GLU A 66 5.32 2.34 16.53
N ALA A 67 4.54 1.50 15.84
CA ALA A 67 3.68 0.49 16.47
C ALA A 67 4.43 -0.72 17.06
N LYS A 68 5.72 -0.92 16.74
CA LYS A 68 6.57 -1.99 17.32
C LYS A 68 7.37 -1.52 18.54
N GLY A 69 7.43 -0.21 18.79
CA GLY A 69 8.23 0.40 19.85
C GLY A 69 7.47 0.65 21.16
N GLU A 70 6.26 0.12 21.30
CA GLU A 70 5.43 0.18 22.53
C GLU A 70 5.58 -1.08 23.40
#